data_AF-H9MDV3-F1
#
_entry.id   AF-H9MDV3-F1
#
_cell.length_a   1.000
_cell.length_b   1.000
_cell.length_c   1.000
_cell.angle_alpha   90.00
_cell.angle_beta   90.00
_cell.angle_gamma   90.00
#
_symmetry.space_group_name_H-M   'P 1'
#
loop_
_entity.id
_entity.type
_entity.pdbx_description
1 polymer ?
#
loop_
_entity_poly.entity_id
_entity_poly.type
_entity_poly.pdbx_seq_one_letter_code
_entity_poly.pdbx_strand_id
1 'polypeptide(L)'
;INQRLPFFDNTLDLIHTGGLLDAWIDLQLLDFIVFDWDRVLRPGGFLWLDKFFCTRRDLDDYLYMFLQLRYKKHKWVVSPKSYTEVYFSALLEKPPRPF
;
A
#
# COMPACT_ATOMS: atom_id res chain seq x y z
N ILE A 1 -14.15 -1.59 15.61
CA ILE A 1 -14.57 -2.63 14.64
C ILE A 1 -13.31 -3.34 14.15
N ASN A 2 -13.28 -4.68 14.16
CA ASN A 2 -12.13 -5.51 13.79
C ASN A 2 -11.81 -5.39 12.28
N GLN A 3 -10.91 -4.48 11.93
CA GLN A 3 -10.41 -4.32 10.55
C GLN A 3 -9.19 -5.21 10.24
N ARG A 4 -8.82 -6.11 11.15
CA ARG A 4 -7.68 -7.02 10.96
C ARG A 4 -8.07 -8.19 10.07
N LEU A 5 -7.22 -8.48 9.10
CA LEU A 5 -7.28 -9.68 8.30
C LEU A 5 -7.12 -10.92 9.21
N PRO A 6 -7.88 -12.01 8.94
CA PRO A 6 -7.88 -13.22 9.75
C PRO A 6 -6.63 -14.10 9.48
N PHE A 7 -5.46 -13.48 9.38
CA PHE A 7 -4.17 -14.15 9.17
C PHE A 7 -3.23 -13.90 10.34
N PHE A 8 -2.37 -14.87 10.61
CA PHE A 8 -1.25 -14.70 11.53
C PHE A 8 -0.20 -13.75 10.93
N ASP A 9 0.69 -13.27 11.78
CA ASP A 9 1.79 -12.40 11.36
C ASP A 9 2.73 -13.16 10.42
N ASN A 10 3.24 -12.48 9.37
CA ASN A 10 4.19 -13.02 8.40
C ASN A 10 3.69 -14.28 7.66
N THR A 11 2.38 -14.36 7.38
CA THR A 11 1.76 -15.49 6.68
C THR A 11 1.84 -15.35 5.16
N LEU A 12 1.69 -14.14 4.63
CA LEU A 12 1.52 -13.90 3.19
C LEU A 12 2.85 -13.58 2.51
N ASP A 13 3.03 -14.12 1.30
CA ASP A 13 4.15 -13.82 0.42
C ASP A 13 3.88 -12.62 -0.50
N LEU A 14 2.61 -12.35 -0.82
CA LEU A 14 2.16 -11.26 -1.68
C LEU A 14 0.83 -10.70 -1.18
N ILE A 15 0.74 -9.38 -1.10
CA ILE A 15 -0.53 -8.65 -1.00
C ILE A 15 -0.71 -7.89 -2.31
N HIS A 16 -1.77 -8.18 -3.04
CA HIS A 16 -2.13 -7.47 -4.26
C HIS A 16 -3.45 -6.71 -4.05
N THR A 17 -3.42 -5.42 -4.35
CA THR A 17 -4.60 -4.56 -4.21
C THR A 17 -4.97 -4.05 -5.60
N GLY A 18 -6.10 -4.51 -6.12
CA GLY A 18 -6.57 -4.12 -7.46
C GLY A 18 -7.89 -3.37 -7.36
N GLY A 19 -7.90 -2.07 -7.72
CA GLY A 19 -9.11 -1.28 -7.95
C GLY A 19 -10.08 -1.11 -6.77
N LEU A 20 -9.75 -1.64 -5.59
CA LEU A 20 -10.61 -1.64 -4.39
C LEU A 20 -10.17 -0.60 -3.35
N LEU A 21 -8.95 -0.08 -3.48
CA LEU A 21 -8.44 1.03 -2.69
C LEU A 21 -8.57 2.29 -3.54
N ASP A 22 -9.43 3.18 -3.10
CA ASP A 22 -9.72 4.41 -3.80
C ASP A 22 -9.71 5.62 -2.87
N ALA A 23 -9.83 6.80 -3.47
CA ALA A 23 -9.78 8.10 -2.82
C ALA A 23 -10.84 8.33 -1.73
N TRP A 24 -11.72 7.35 -1.47
CA TRP A 24 -12.71 7.39 -0.39
C TRP A 24 -12.14 6.91 0.94
N ILE A 25 -10.99 6.23 0.93
CA ILE A 25 -10.31 5.78 2.14
C ILE A 25 -9.62 6.99 2.79
N ASP A 26 -10.07 7.39 3.96
CA ASP A 26 -9.36 8.43 4.72
C ASP A 26 -7.97 7.94 5.18
N LEU A 27 -7.07 8.89 5.46
CA LEU A 27 -5.70 8.58 5.85
C LEU A 27 -5.62 7.76 7.14
N GLN A 28 -6.54 7.95 8.09
CA GLN A 28 -6.55 7.20 9.35
C GLN A 28 -6.86 5.72 9.11
N LEU A 29 -7.83 5.43 8.23
CA LEU A 29 -8.17 4.09 7.81
C LEU A 29 -7.02 3.45 7.03
N LEU A 30 -6.36 4.21 6.15
CA LEU A 30 -5.20 3.72 5.41
C LEU A 30 -4.05 3.33 6.36
N ASP A 31 -3.84 4.07 7.45
CA ASP A 31 -2.84 3.73 8.47
C ASP A 31 -3.11 2.34 9.08
N PHE A 32 -4.36 2.07 9.45
CA PHE A 32 -4.75 0.75 9.98
C PHE A 32 -4.57 -0.37 8.95
N ILE A 33 -4.94 -0.11 7.69
CA ILE A 33 -4.80 -1.08 6.59
C ILE A 33 -3.33 -1.39 6.34
N VAL A 34 -2.49 -0.36 6.21
CA VAL A 34 -1.05 -0.48 5.96
C VAL A 34 -0.35 -1.20 7.12
N PHE A 35 -0.74 -0.91 8.36
CA PHE A 35 -0.25 -1.62 9.54
C PHE A 35 -0.59 -3.11 9.49
N ASP A 36 -1.84 -3.45 9.18
CA ASP A 36 -2.26 -4.85 9.16
C ASP A 36 -1.67 -5.61 7.98
N TRP A 37 -1.47 -4.95 6.82
CA TRP A 37 -0.69 -5.51 5.71
C TRP A 37 0.76 -5.78 6.07
N ASP A 38 1.45 -4.82 6.70
CA ASP A 38 2.82 -5.05 7.14
C ASP A 38 2.87 -6.26 8.07
N ARG A 39 1.96 -6.33 9.04
CA ARG A 39 1.90 -7.44 10.00
C ARG A 39 1.78 -8.80 9.31
N VAL A 40 0.85 -8.96 8.37
CA VAL A 40 0.59 -10.26 7.73
C VAL A 40 1.59 -10.59 6.62
N LEU A 41 2.25 -9.59 6.02
CA LEU A 41 3.25 -9.80 4.99
C LEU A 41 4.58 -10.25 5.61
N ARG A 42 5.11 -11.37 5.13
CA ARG A 42 6.37 -11.91 5.64
C ARG A 42 7.57 -11.08 5.18
N PRO A 43 8.72 -11.13 5.88
CA PRO A 43 9.97 -10.54 5.38
C PRO A 43 10.33 -11.14 4.00
N GLY A 44 10.71 -10.29 3.05
CA GLY A 44 10.92 -10.66 1.64
C GLY A 44 9.63 -10.87 0.83
N GLY A 45 8.46 -10.68 1.44
CA GLY A 45 7.17 -10.65 0.74
C GLY A 45 6.96 -9.33 -0.02
N PHE A 46 6.00 -9.34 -0.95
CA PHE A 46 5.72 -8.21 -1.83
C PHE A 46 4.37 -7.55 -1.52
N LEU A 47 4.34 -6.23 -1.55
CA LEU A 47 3.13 -5.42 -1.63
C LEU A 47 3.02 -4.87 -3.04
N TRP A 48 1.98 -5.29 -3.76
CA TRP A 48 1.67 -4.83 -5.11
C TRP A 48 0.41 -3.95 -5.07
N LEU A 49 0.64 -2.64 -5.17
CA LEU A 49 -0.41 -1.65 -5.36
C LEU A 49 -0.69 -1.52 -6.86
N ASP A 50 -1.86 -1.98 -7.30
CA ASP A 50 -2.28 -1.92 -8.71
C ASP A 50 -3.40 -0.89 -8.89
N LYS A 51 -3.06 0.19 -9.62
CA LYS A 51 -3.96 1.29 -9.97
C LYS A 51 -4.74 1.88 -8.79
N PHE A 52 -4.07 2.11 -7.65
CA PHE A 52 -4.60 2.96 -6.60
C PHE A 52 -4.94 4.32 -7.19
N PHE A 53 -6.15 4.85 -7.00
CA PHE A 53 -6.48 6.17 -7.55
C PHE A 53 -6.82 7.17 -6.46
N CYS A 54 -6.31 8.38 -6.64
CA CYS A 54 -6.58 9.51 -5.76
C CYS A 54 -6.63 10.81 -6.56
N THR A 55 -7.11 11.87 -5.93
CA THR A 55 -6.96 13.20 -6.53
C THR A 55 -5.49 13.60 -6.53
N ARG A 56 -5.09 14.47 -7.48
CA ARG A 56 -3.74 15.03 -7.54
C ARG A 56 -3.38 15.83 -6.28
N ARG A 57 -4.37 16.37 -5.57
CA ARG A 57 -4.15 17.17 -4.36
C ARG A 57 -3.73 16.29 -3.19
N ASP A 58 -4.33 15.11 -3.08
CA ASP A 58 -4.12 14.20 -1.95
C ASP A 58 -2.98 13.20 -2.21
N LEU A 59 -2.44 13.17 -3.44
CA LEU A 59 -1.43 12.20 -3.87
C LEU A 59 -0.24 12.17 -2.90
N ASP A 60 0.33 13.33 -2.58
CA ASP A 60 1.54 13.39 -1.75
C ASP A 60 1.30 12.81 -0.35
N ASP A 61 0.12 13.00 0.23
CA ASP A 61 -0.25 12.44 1.53
C ASP A 61 -0.33 10.91 1.47
N TYR A 62 -1.02 10.35 0.46
CA TYR A 62 -1.10 8.91 0.26
C TYR A 62 0.28 8.29 0.00
N LEU A 63 1.09 8.93 -0.85
CA LEU A 63 2.44 8.46 -1.12
C LEU A 63 3.30 8.49 0.15
N TYR A 64 3.18 9.53 0.97
CA TYR A 64 3.89 9.64 2.25
C TYR A 64 3.58 8.46 3.17
N MET A 65 2.32 8.03 3.25
CA MET A 65 1.93 6.85 4.04
C MET A 65 2.63 5.57 3.59
N PHE A 66 2.64 5.29 2.28
CA PHE A 66 3.33 4.12 1.75
C PHE A 66 4.86 4.19 1.94
N LEU A 67 5.44 5.39 1.99
CA LEU A 67 6.87 5.57 2.25
C LEU A 67 7.28 5.25 3.70
N GLN A 68 6.37 5.42 4.67
CA GLN A 68 6.64 5.10 6.08
C GLN A 68 6.97 3.62 6.31
N LEU A 69 6.48 2.73 5.43
CA LEU A 69 6.81 1.30 5.47
C LEU A 69 8.30 1.02 5.30
N ARG A 70 9.06 1.92 4.65
CA ARG A 70 10.49 1.72 4.31
C ARG A 70 10.75 0.44 3.51
N TYR A 71 9.79 0.02 2.71
CA TYR A 71 9.94 -1.12 1.80
C TYR A 71 10.83 -0.77 0.62
N LYS A 72 11.53 -1.77 0.09
CA LYS A 72 12.35 -1.61 -1.11
C LYS A 72 11.44 -1.44 -2.32
N LYS A 73 11.66 -0.38 -3.10
CA LYS A 73 10.88 -0.07 -4.30
C LYS A 73 11.44 -0.82 -5.51
N HIS A 74 10.66 -1.74 -6.07
CA HIS A 74 10.96 -2.36 -7.38
C HIS A 74 10.32 -1.60 -8.53
N LYS A 75 9.12 -1.06 -8.28
CA LYS A 75 8.40 -0.20 -9.23
C LYS A 75 7.64 0.87 -8.46
N TRP A 76 7.64 2.08 -9.00
CA TRP A 76 6.93 3.23 -8.45
C TRP A 76 6.52 4.14 -9.59
N VAL A 77 5.24 4.11 -9.96
CA VAL A 77 4.74 4.80 -11.15
C VAL A 77 3.47 5.56 -10.80
N VAL A 78 3.42 6.81 -11.24
CA VAL A 78 2.21 7.62 -11.23
C VAL A 78 1.83 7.90 -12.69
N SER A 79 0.57 7.64 -13.04
CA SER A 79 0.04 7.89 -14.39
C SER A 79 -1.28 8.66 -14.30
N PRO A 80 -1.57 9.55 -15.26
CA PRO A 80 -2.83 10.28 -15.27
C PRO A 80 -4.04 9.34 -15.44
N LYS A 81 -5.10 9.57 -14.66
CA LYS A 81 -6.43 8.96 -14.85
C LYS A 81 -7.37 9.97 -15.52
N SER A 82 -7.37 11.21 -15.04
CA SER A 82 -8.18 12.32 -15.55
C SER A 82 -7.47 13.66 -15.32
N TYR A 83 -8.17 14.79 -15.52
CA TYR A 83 -7.60 16.12 -15.24
C TYR A 83 -7.20 16.28 -13.78
N THR A 84 -8.03 15.77 -12.86
CA THR A 84 -7.85 15.92 -11.40
C THR A 84 -7.37 14.66 -10.71
N GLU A 85 -7.46 13.50 -11.34
CA GLU A 85 -7.12 12.21 -10.73
C GLU A 85 -5.91 11.54 -11.38
N VAL A 86 -5.22 10.73 -10.59
CA VAL A 86 -4.07 9.94 -11.01
C VAL A 86 -4.23 8.51 -10.53
N TYR A 87 -3.61 7.59 -11.26
CA TYR A 87 -3.30 6.25 -10.78
C TYR A 87 -1.88 6.22 -10.23
N PHE A 88 -1.73 5.59 -9.08
CA PHE A 88 -0.47 5.18 -8.50
C PHE A 88 -0.37 3.65 -8.55
N SER A 89 0.79 3.15 -8.95
CA SER A 89 1.09 1.72 -8.96
C SER A 89 2.51 1.48 -8.50
N ALA A 90 2.66 0.53 -7.58
CA ALA A 90 3.95 0.21 -7.01
C ALA A 90 4.08 -1.28 -6.72
N LEU A 91 5.32 -1.75 -6.83
CA LEU A 91 5.74 -3.05 -6.34
C LEU A 91 6.83 -2.81 -5.29
N LEU A 92 6.52 -3.18 -4.06
CA LEU A 92 7.33 -2.92 -2.88
C LEU A 92 7.68 -4.26 -2.22
N GLU A 93 8.93 -4.43 -1.80
CA GLU A 93 9.39 -5.62 -1.08
C GLU A 93 9.65 -5.29 0.39
N LYS A 94 9.05 -6.07 1.29
CA LYS A 94 9.28 -5.93 2.73
C LYS A 94 10.72 -6.32 3.05
N PRO A 95 11.51 -5.47 3.72
CA PRO A 95 12.90 -5.77 4.01
C PRO A 95 13.02 -7.03 4.89
N PRO A 96 14.09 -7.83 4.72
CA PRO A 96 14.41 -8.87 5.67
C PRO A 96 14.63 -8.23 7.05
N ARG A 97 14.17 -8.89 8.12
CA ARG A 97 14.49 -8.42 9.47
C ARG A 97 16.02 -8.47 9.63
N PRO A 98 16.66 -7.44 10.21
CA PRO A 98 18.05 -7.60 10.63
C PRO A 98 18.11 -8.76 11.62
N PHE A 99 18.97 -9.73 11.32
CA PHE A 99 19.32 -10.81 12.24
C PHE A 99 20.08 -10.27 13.44
#